data_AF-A0A8J6XKC5-F1
#
_entry.id   AF-A0A8J6XKC5-F1
#
_cell.length_a   1.000
_cell.length_b   1.000
_cell.length_c   1.000
_cell.angle_alpha   90.00
_cell.angle_beta   90.00
_cell.angle_gamma   90.00
#
_symmetry.space_group_name_H-M   'P 1'
#
loop_
_entity.id
_entity.type
_entity.pdbx_description
1 polymer ?
#
loop_
_entity_poly.entity_id
_entity_poly.type
_entity_poly.pdbx_seq_one_letter_code
_entity_poly.pdbx_strand_id
1 'polypeptide(L)'
;MQQQPNHRQLREFVSMSQWLTSSSFPLHLIRMDERTRDVFILAGDILEITIREDGQVYYDQTLHSDTSKAELRDYVLKHREDNEAFYKFSDRVRATAKPIDGDEFFQILASASKYQ
;
A
#
# COMPACT_ATOMS: atom_id res chain seq x y z
N MET A 1 -2.15 -12.88 19.71
CA MET A 1 -0.89 -13.26 19.05
C MET A 1 -0.70 -12.32 17.88
N GLN A 2 0.43 -11.60 17.79
CA GLN A 2 0.75 -10.82 16.59
C GLN A 2 1.00 -11.80 15.44
N GLN A 3 0.21 -11.68 14.37
CA GLN A 3 0.40 -12.50 13.18
C GLN A 3 1.55 -11.93 12.34
N GLN A 4 2.37 -12.82 11.77
CA GLN A 4 3.52 -12.42 10.94
C GLN A 4 3.23 -12.68 9.45
N PRO A 5 3.80 -11.88 8.53
CA PRO A 5 3.78 -12.16 7.10
C PRO A 5 4.40 -13.52 6.79
N ASN A 6 3.81 -14.24 5.84
CA ASN A 6 4.38 -15.50 5.37
C ASN A 6 5.55 -15.26 4.41
N HIS A 7 6.27 -16.32 4.06
CA HIS A 7 7.46 -16.22 3.20
C HIS A 7 7.18 -15.59 1.82
N ARG A 8 6.02 -15.84 1.23
CA ARG A 8 5.65 -15.26 -0.08
C ARG A 8 5.44 -13.75 0.06
N GLN A 9 4.74 -13.33 1.11
CA GLN A 9 4.52 -11.92 1.40
C GLN A 9 5.84 -11.19 1.66
N LEU A 10 6.76 -11.80 2.42
CA LEU A 10 8.07 -11.24 2.68
C LEU A 10 8.91 -11.08 1.40
N ARG A 11 8.86 -12.06 0.50
CA ARG A 11 9.55 -11.98 -0.79
C ARG A 11 9.06 -10.78 -1.59
N GLU A 12 7.75 -10.65 -1.76
CA GLU A 12 7.20 -9.52 -2.52
C GLU A 12 7.42 -8.19 -1.80
N PHE A 13 7.34 -8.17 -0.47
CA PHE A 13 7.61 -6.97 0.32
C PHE A 13 9.04 -6.46 0.07
N VAL A 14 10.03 -7.34 0.03
CA VAL A 14 11.43 -6.96 -0.28
C VAL A 14 11.53 -6.42 -1.71
N SER A 15 10.92 -7.09 -2.70
CA SER A 15 10.91 -6.61 -4.09
C SER A 15 10.28 -5.23 -4.23
N MET A 16 9.09 -5.03 -3.65
CA MET A 16 8.38 -3.75 -3.68
C MET A 16 9.19 -2.66 -2.98
N SER A 17 9.72 -2.95 -1.78
CA SER A 17 10.51 -2.00 -1.01
C SER A 17 11.73 -1.54 -1.81
N GLN A 18 12.45 -2.47 -2.45
CA GLN A 18 13.60 -2.15 -3.28
C GLN A 18 13.23 -1.22 -4.45
N TRP A 19 12.15 -1.52 -5.16
CA TRP A 19 11.70 -0.71 -6.30
C TRP A 19 11.26 0.69 -5.88
N LEU A 20 10.50 0.78 -4.78
CA LEU A 20 10.01 2.05 -4.23
C LEU A 20 11.17 2.92 -3.77
N THR A 21 12.09 2.38 -2.96
CA THR A 21 13.22 3.17 -2.45
C THR A 21 14.20 3.55 -3.55
N SER A 22 14.42 2.68 -4.55
CA SER A 22 15.25 3.03 -5.72
C SER A 22 14.62 4.15 -6.56
N SER A 23 13.30 4.30 -6.47
CA SER A 23 12.54 5.36 -7.14
C SER A 23 12.22 6.54 -6.21
N SER A 24 12.91 6.64 -5.06
CA SER A 24 12.75 7.70 -4.07
C SER A 24 11.36 7.83 -3.44
N PHE A 25 10.53 6.78 -3.46
CA PHE A 25 9.27 6.76 -2.73
C PHE A 25 9.52 6.53 -1.22
N PRO A 26 9.13 7.46 -0.33
CA PRO A 26 9.16 7.20 1.10
C PRO A 26 8.11 6.16 1.48
N LEU A 27 8.45 5.26 2.41
CA LEU A 27 7.52 4.28 2.96
C LEU A 27 6.93 4.84 4.26
N HIS A 28 5.73 5.43 4.19
CA HIS A 28 5.13 6.10 5.35
C HIS A 28 4.52 5.13 6.36
N LEU A 29 3.93 4.04 5.89
CA LEU A 29 3.32 3.01 6.71
C LEU A 29 3.56 1.64 6.09
N ILE A 30 3.96 0.68 6.92
CA ILE A 30 3.95 -0.74 6.61
C ILE A 30 3.18 -1.42 7.74
N ARG A 31 2.11 -2.13 7.39
CA ARG A 31 1.23 -2.72 8.40
C ARG A 31 0.55 -3.98 7.86
N MET A 32 0.31 -4.95 8.73
CA MET A 32 -0.52 -6.10 8.40
C MET A 32 -1.97 -5.84 8.83
N ASP A 33 -2.93 -6.15 7.95
CA ASP A 33 -4.34 -6.25 8.33
C ASP A 33 -4.57 -7.60 9.01
N GLU A 34 -4.83 -7.60 10.31
CA GLU A 34 -4.99 -8.82 11.11
C GLU A 34 -6.26 -9.62 10.73
N ARG A 35 -7.23 -8.99 10.05
CA ARG A 35 -8.48 -9.64 9.63
C ARG A 35 -8.28 -10.42 8.33
N THR A 36 -7.59 -9.82 7.36
CA THR A 36 -7.40 -10.39 6.02
C THR A 36 -6.04 -11.03 5.82
N ARG A 37 -5.10 -10.77 6.73
CA ARG A 37 -3.68 -11.14 6.66
C ARG A 37 -2.91 -10.49 5.51
N ASP A 38 -3.42 -9.42 4.91
CA ASP A 38 -2.69 -8.70 3.88
C ASP A 38 -1.59 -7.83 4.49
N VAL A 39 -0.47 -7.69 3.79
CA VAL A 39 0.53 -6.67 4.08
C VAL A 39 0.20 -5.42 3.28
N PHE A 40 0.05 -4.30 3.96
CA PHE A 40 -0.19 -2.98 3.38
C PHE A 40 1.06 -2.12 3.44
N ILE A 41 1.33 -1.41 2.36
CA ILE A 41 2.40 -0.42 2.23
C ILE A 41 1.78 0.88 1.71
N LEU A 42 1.97 1.98 2.44
CA LEU A 42 1.65 3.33 1.96
C LEU A 42 2.96 4.01 1.57
N ALA A 43 3.11 4.30 0.29
CA ALA A 43 4.33 4.83 -0.30
C ALA A 43 4.10 6.18 -1.01
N GLY A 44 4.97 7.15 -0.77
CA GLY A 44 4.77 8.54 -1.23
C GLY A 44 3.43 9.10 -0.77
N ASP A 45 2.86 10.06 -1.49
CA ASP A 45 1.58 10.66 -1.09
C ASP A 45 0.34 9.97 -1.67
N ILE A 46 0.53 9.12 -2.68
CA ILE A 46 -0.58 8.63 -3.50
C ILE A 46 -0.60 7.13 -3.72
N LEU A 47 0.47 6.38 -3.41
CA LEU A 47 0.57 4.97 -3.80
C LEU A 47 0.25 4.06 -2.60
N GLU A 48 -0.71 3.16 -2.79
CA GLU A 48 -1.04 2.11 -1.84
C GLU A 48 -0.80 0.74 -2.45
N ILE A 49 -0.10 -0.14 -1.73
CA ILE A 49 0.22 -1.48 -2.18
C ILE A 49 -0.29 -2.49 -1.16
N THR A 50 -0.90 -3.56 -1.65
CA THR A 50 -1.40 -4.68 -0.85
C THR A 50 -0.76 -5.98 -1.34
N ILE A 51 -0.11 -6.72 -0.44
CA ILE A 51 0.44 -8.05 -0.70
C ILE A 51 -0.43 -9.07 0.03
N ARG A 52 -1.20 -9.83 -0.74
CA ARG A 52 -2.12 -10.85 -0.20
C ARG A 52 -1.38 -12.08 0.30
N GLU A 53 -2.05 -12.91 1.09
CA GLU A 53 -1.47 -14.11 1.70
C GLU A 53 -0.88 -15.09 0.66
N ASP A 54 -1.41 -15.13 -0.56
CA ASP A 54 -0.90 -15.96 -1.65
C ASP A 54 0.38 -15.42 -2.32
N GLY A 55 0.77 -14.19 -2.00
CA GLY A 55 1.88 -13.46 -2.60
C GLY A 55 1.50 -12.61 -3.82
N GLN A 56 0.22 -12.51 -4.18
CA GLN A 56 -0.18 -11.59 -5.23
C GLN A 56 -0.12 -10.14 -4.73
N VAL A 57 0.43 -9.27 -5.56
CA VAL A 57 0.57 -7.85 -5.26
C VAL A 57 -0.49 -7.06 -6.02
N TYR A 58 -1.14 -6.16 -5.30
CA TYR A 58 -2.14 -5.24 -5.80
C TYR A 58 -1.72 -3.82 -5.48
N TYR A 59 -2.18 -2.87 -6.29
CA TYR A 59 -1.95 -1.46 -6.04
C TYR A 59 -3.24 -0.65 -6.24
N ASP A 60 -3.29 0.49 -5.59
CA ASP A 60 -4.24 1.55 -5.86
C ASP A 60 -3.54 2.90 -5.75
N GLN A 61 -4.20 3.94 -6.26
CA GLN A 61 -3.73 5.31 -6.17
C GLN A 61 -4.79 6.20 -5.56
N THR A 62 -4.43 6.92 -4.50
CA THR A 62 -5.25 8.02 -3.98
C THR A 62 -4.90 9.30 -4.74
N LEU A 63 -5.69 9.63 -5.76
CA LEU A 63 -5.57 10.91 -6.45
C LEU A 63 -6.20 12.03 -5.61
N HIS A 64 -5.67 13.25 -5.69
CA HIS A 64 -6.20 14.41 -4.94
C HIS A 64 -7.68 14.72 -5.23
N SER A 65 -8.22 14.25 -6.36
CA SER A 65 -9.64 14.35 -6.70
C SER A 65 -10.55 13.42 -5.87
N ASP A 66 -10.00 12.37 -5.25
CA ASP A 66 -10.73 11.51 -4.30
C ASP A 66 -10.49 12.00 -2.87
N THR A 67 -11.08 13.15 -2.57
CA THR A 67 -10.93 13.85 -1.28
C THR A 67 -11.26 12.95 -0.09
N SER A 68 -12.29 12.09 -0.23
CA SER A 68 -12.73 11.22 0.86
C SER A 68 -11.72 10.12 1.21
N LYS A 69 -10.99 9.61 0.21
CA LYS A 69 -9.94 8.61 0.40
C LYS A 69 -8.64 9.27 0.87
N ALA A 70 -8.31 10.44 0.33
CA ALA A 70 -7.15 11.24 0.75
C ALA A 70 -7.22 11.64 2.22
N GLU A 71 -8.36 12.18 2.68
CA GLU A 71 -8.56 12.53 4.09
C GLU A 71 -8.43 11.32 5.02
N LEU A 72 -8.98 10.18 4.61
CA LEU A 72 -8.88 8.95 5.39
C LEU A 72 -7.44 8.43 5.45
N ARG A 73 -6.71 8.50 4.33
CA ARG A 73 -5.29 8.18 4.26
C ARG A 73 -4.48 9.04 5.23
N ASP A 74 -4.66 10.35 5.18
CA ASP A 74 -3.95 11.30 6.04
C ASP A 74 -4.27 11.08 7.52
N TYR A 75 -5.53 10.79 7.82
CA TYR A 75 -5.95 10.42 9.17
C TYR A 75 -5.22 9.15 9.65
N VAL A 76 -5.20 8.09 8.84
CA VAL A 76 -4.49 6.84 9.17
C VAL A 76 -2.99 7.08 9.38
N LEU A 77 -2.36 7.95 8.60
CA LEU A 77 -0.94 8.29 8.78
C LEU A 77 -0.65 9.05 10.07
N LYS A 78 -1.60 9.89 10.54
CA LYS A 78 -1.52 10.64 11.80
C LYS A 78 -1.90 9.80 13.02
N HIS A 79 -2.78 8.82 12.86
CA HIS A 79 -3.34 7.98 13.92
C HIS A 79 -3.06 6.50 13.64
N ARG A 80 -1.78 6.12 13.64
CA ARG A 80 -1.32 4.80 13.14
C ARG A 80 -1.83 3.62 13.97
N GLU A 81 -2.13 3.87 15.23
CA GLU A 81 -2.67 2.94 16.22
C GLU A 81 -4.20 2.76 16.12
N ASP A 82 -4.90 3.62 15.37
CA ASP A 82 -6.33 3.50 15.17
C ASP A 82 -6.62 2.36 14.17
N ASN A 83 -6.92 1.19 14.74
CA ASN A 83 -7.21 -0.02 13.96
C ASN A 83 -8.47 0.15 13.10
N GLU A 84 -9.49 0.85 13.58
CA GLU A 84 -10.76 0.98 12.87
C GLU A 84 -10.60 1.87 11.63
N ALA A 85 -9.91 3.00 11.78
CA ALA A 85 -9.58 3.86 10.66
C ALA A 85 -8.71 3.13 9.62
N PHE A 86 -7.71 2.38 10.08
CA PHE A 86 -6.88 1.57 9.19
C PHE A 86 -7.71 0.51 8.44
N TYR A 87 -8.59 -0.24 9.11
CA TYR A 87 -9.43 -1.25 8.47
C TYR A 87 -10.39 -0.65 7.43
N LYS A 88 -10.99 0.50 7.75
CA LYS A 88 -11.85 1.21 6.79
C LYS A 88 -11.07 1.64 5.55
N PHE A 89 -9.83 2.07 5.73
CA PHE A 89 -8.96 2.46 4.63
C PHE A 89 -8.50 1.25 3.81
N SER A 90 -8.04 0.18 4.46
CA SER A 90 -7.59 -1.05 3.78
C SER A 90 -8.73 -1.71 3.00
N ASP A 91 -9.95 -1.71 3.53
CA ASP A 91 -11.14 -2.23 2.84
C ASP A 91 -11.46 -1.42 1.57
N ARG A 92 -11.33 -0.08 1.62
CA ARG A 92 -11.50 0.78 0.44
C ARG A 92 -10.46 0.47 -0.63
N VAL A 93 -9.17 0.47 -0.26
CA VAL A 93 -8.08 0.13 -1.19
C VAL A 93 -8.31 -1.26 -1.78
N ARG A 94 -8.65 -2.26 -0.97
CA ARG A 94 -8.88 -3.63 -1.44
C ARG A 94 -10.03 -3.72 -2.46
N ALA A 95 -11.04 -2.87 -2.36
CA ALA A 95 -12.18 -2.85 -3.28
C ALA A 95 -11.83 -2.27 -4.66
N THR A 96 -10.85 -1.37 -4.74
CA THR A 96 -10.46 -0.65 -5.97
C THR A 96 -9.11 -1.08 -6.52
N ALA A 97 -8.29 -1.77 -5.72
CA ALA A 97 -6.94 -2.15 -6.09
C ALA A 97 -6.91 -3.16 -7.24
N LYS A 98 -5.94 -2.96 -8.12
CA LYS A 98 -5.71 -3.79 -9.32
C LYS A 98 -4.45 -4.62 -9.12
N PRO A 99 -4.38 -5.84 -9.69
CA PRO A 99 -3.16 -6.64 -9.63
C PRO A 99 -2.02 -5.86 -10.31
N ILE A 100 -0.82 -5.95 -9.75
CA ILE A 100 0.37 -5.37 -10.38
C ILE A 100 0.82 -6.32 -11.50
N ASP A 101 0.88 -5.79 -12.73
CA ASP A 101 1.75 -6.32 -13.77
C ASP A 101 3.15 -5.67 -13.62
N GLY A 102 4.21 -6.46 -13.73
CA GLY A 102 5.59 -6.01 -13.51
C GLY A 102 5.97 -4.85 -14.44
N ASP A 103 5.50 -4.89 -15.70
CA ASP A 103 5.75 -3.83 -16.67
C ASP A 103 4.90 -2.56 -16.40
N GLU A 104 3.69 -2.72 -15.85
CA GLU A 104 2.82 -1.62 -15.45
C GLU A 104 3.37 -0.89 -14.21
N PHE A 105 4.02 -1.61 -13.30
CA PHE A 105 4.56 -1.03 -12.07
C PHE A 105 5.61 0.04 -12.32
N PHE A 106 6.52 -0.17 -13.27
CA PHE A 106 7.52 0.85 -13.60
C PHE A 106 6.88 2.12 -14.19
N GLN A 107 5.79 1.98 -14.94
CA GLN A 107 5.04 3.14 -15.45
C GLN A 107 4.35 3.89 -14.32
N ILE A 108 3.83 3.16 -13.32
CA ILE A 108 3.26 3.74 -12.11
C ILE A 108 4.31 4.53 -11.34
N LEU A 109 5.50 3.95 -11.10
CA LEU A 109 6.59 4.64 -10.42
C LEU A 109 7.07 5.89 -11.18
N ALA A 110 7.19 5.79 -12.51
CA ALA A 110 7.61 6.90 -13.37
C ALA A 110 6.56 8.02 -13.49
N SER A 111 5.28 7.70 -13.37
CA SER A 111 4.19 8.69 -13.39
C SER A 111 3.98 9.35 -12.03
N ALA A 112 4.09 8.58 -10.95
CA ALA A 112 3.91 9.06 -9.59
C ALA A 112 5.09 9.92 -9.10
N SER A 113 6.31 9.72 -9.61
CA SER A 113 7.46 10.59 -9.32
C SER A 113 7.30 12.03 -9.83
N LYS A 114 6.36 12.29 -10.75
CA LYS A 114 6.02 13.64 -11.21
C LYS A 114 5.21 14.45 -10.19
N TYR A 115 4.70 13.80 -9.16
CA TYR A 115 3.86 14.38 -8.12
C TYR A 115 4.51 14.29 -6.73
N GLN A 116 5.80 13.96 -6.66
CA GLN A 116 6.64 14.03 -5.45
C GLN A 116 7.23 15.42 -5.23
#